data_AF-A0A5M9M991-F1
#
_entry.id   AF-A0A5M9M991-F1
#
_cell.length_a   1.000
_cell.length_b   1.000
_cell.length_c   1.000
_cell.angle_alpha   90.00
_cell.angle_beta   90.00
_cell.angle_gamma   90.00
#
_symmetry.space_group_name_H-M   'P 1'
#
loop_
_entity.id
_entity.type
_entity.pdbx_description
1 polymer ?
#
loop_
_entity_poly.entity_id
_entity_poly.type
_entity_poly.pdbx_seq_one_letter_code
_entity_poly.pdbx_strand_id
1 'polypeptide(L)'
;MPNLSILFPGWKCQIHKEYERARDESLNPWLQHWIEDEATYQKLQAAEFGIFAAILCAEFTFEKLCTVAKYFTWFFIWDDIFDCGYFEHDEIGLAAYRETSAAYFKSVLRGQGEYPDLSGWNNELRNALQCWDEVGVHIRRTCAEGTCEVILNRLLSYVESVNRVDTIYDDGRIPSIEAYWERRELTAGVYPVVAIIPYDTVLSP
;
A
#
# COMPACT_ATOMS: atom_id res chain seq x y z
N MET A 1 -5.06 15.66 14.80
CA MET A 1 -5.96 14.90 13.90
C MET A 1 -7.39 15.34 14.14
N PRO A 2 -8.23 15.48 13.09
CA PRO A 2 -9.63 15.82 13.26
C PRO A 2 -10.38 14.68 13.96
N ASN A 3 -11.39 15.01 14.75
CA ASN A 3 -12.24 14.01 15.39
C ASN A 3 -13.21 13.42 14.35
N LEU A 4 -12.89 12.22 13.86
CA LEU A 4 -13.67 11.54 12.83
C LEU A 4 -15.11 11.23 13.28
N SER A 5 -15.37 11.04 14.59
CA SER A 5 -16.73 10.80 15.08
C SER A 5 -17.62 12.05 14.98
N ILE A 6 -17.01 13.24 15.00
CA ILE A 6 -17.72 14.51 14.77
C ILE A 6 -17.96 14.73 13.28
N LEU A 7 -16.98 14.38 12.45
CA LEU A 7 -17.07 14.54 11.00
C LEU A 7 -18.06 13.56 10.35
N PHE A 8 -18.23 12.37 10.93
CA PHE A 8 -19.08 11.31 10.38
C PHE A 8 -20.09 10.81 11.41
N PRO A 9 -21.13 11.61 11.73
CA PRO A 9 -22.17 11.24 12.68
C PRO A 9 -22.96 10.05 12.14
N GLY A 10 -22.64 8.85 12.64
CA GLY A 10 -23.22 7.58 12.18
C GLY A 10 -22.18 6.50 11.91
N TRP A 11 -20.91 6.87 11.71
CA TRP A 11 -19.83 5.91 11.62
C TRP A 11 -19.57 5.29 13.00
N LYS A 12 -19.77 3.98 13.10
CA LYS A 12 -19.41 3.19 14.28
C LYS A 12 -17.98 2.72 14.10
N CYS A 13 -17.03 3.46 14.68
CA CYS A 13 -15.65 3.00 14.73
C CYS A 13 -15.59 1.72 15.56
N GLN A 14 -15.31 0.61 14.90
CA GLN A 14 -15.14 -0.71 15.49
C GLN A 14 -13.79 -1.24 15.03
N ILE A 15 -13.10 -1.95 15.92
CA ILE A 15 -11.84 -2.63 15.58
C ILE A 15 -12.18 -4.11 15.43
N HIS A 16 -11.65 -4.74 14.38
CA HIS A 16 -11.80 -6.17 14.17
C HIS A 16 -11.37 -6.95 15.43
N LYS A 17 -12.23 -7.85 15.91
CA LYS A 17 -12.03 -8.63 17.15
C LYS A 17 -10.74 -9.45 17.20
N GLU A 18 -10.22 -9.85 16.04
CA GLU A 18 -8.99 -10.65 15.91
C GLU A 18 -7.77 -9.81 15.47
N TYR A 19 -7.81 -8.47 15.62
CA TYR A 19 -6.70 -7.60 15.24
C TYR A 19 -5.37 -7.99 15.90
N GLU A 20 -5.36 -8.20 17.23
CA GLU A 20 -4.15 -8.57 17.95
C GLU A 20 -3.54 -9.87 17.41
N ARG A 21 -4.40 -10.87 17.12
CA ARG A 21 -3.96 -12.12 16.50
C ARG A 21 -3.42 -11.90 15.10
N ALA A 22 -4.08 -11.08 14.27
CA ALA A 22 -3.61 -10.78 12.92
C ALA A 22 -2.25 -10.03 12.94
N ARG A 23 -2.06 -9.13 13.91
CA ARG A 23 -0.79 -8.44 14.13
C ARG A 23 0.31 -9.43 14.50
N ASP A 24 0.08 -10.25 15.53
CA ASP A 24 1.12 -11.06 16.15
C ASP A 24 1.45 -12.33 15.36
N GLU A 25 0.45 -12.95 14.70
CA GLU A 25 0.62 -14.19 13.94
C GLU A 25 0.85 -13.97 12.44
N SER A 26 0.53 -12.80 11.89
CA SER A 26 0.61 -12.55 10.45
C SER A 26 1.45 -11.34 10.07
N LEU A 27 1.13 -10.14 10.57
CA LEU A 27 1.79 -8.91 10.13
C LEU A 27 3.23 -8.81 10.65
N ASN A 28 3.44 -8.99 11.95
CA ASN A 28 4.78 -8.88 12.55
C ASN A 28 5.77 -9.93 12.02
N PRO A 29 5.38 -11.22 11.86
CA PRO A 29 6.25 -12.21 11.22
C PRO A 29 6.55 -11.88 9.75
N TRP A 30 5.56 -11.35 9.01
CA TRP A 30 5.77 -10.91 7.63
C TRP A 30 6.74 -9.74 7.55
N LEU A 31 6.61 -8.73 8.42
CA LEU A 31 7.56 -7.62 8.51
C LEU A 31 8.98 -8.12 8.85
N GLN A 32 9.10 -9.02 9.83
CA GLN A 32 10.39 -9.58 10.22
C GLN A 32 11.08 -10.35 9.09
N HIS A 33 10.30 -10.97 8.20
CA HIS A 33 10.85 -11.68 7.05
C HIS A 33 11.42 -10.75 5.97
N TRP A 34 10.75 -9.62 5.72
CA TRP A 34 11.06 -8.75 4.58
C TRP A 34 11.91 -7.53 4.91
N ILE A 35 11.87 -7.06 6.16
CA ILE A 35 12.57 -5.88 6.62
C ILE A 35 13.85 -6.30 7.32
N GLU A 36 14.98 -6.13 6.62
CA GLU A 36 16.30 -6.51 7.13
C GLU A 36 16.84 -5.51 8.17
N ASP A 37 16.51 -4.22 8.01
CA ASP A 37 16.94 -3.18 8.93
C ASP A 37 16.08 -3.16 10.20
N GLU A 38 16.71 -3.44 11.33
CA GLU A 38 16.05 -3.53 12.63
C GLU A 38 15.38 -2.21 13.05
N ALA A 39 15.97 -1.06 12.72
CA ALA A 39 15.39 0.24 13.06
C ALA A 39 14.09 0.50 12.28
N THR A 40 14.08 0.17 10.98
CA THR A 40 12.90 0.23 10.11
C THR A 40 11.85 -0.77 10.55
N TYR A 41 12.24 -2.00 10.91
CA TYR A 41 11.33 -3.00 11.46
C TYR A 41 10.61 -2.49 12.72
N GLN A 42 11.37 -1.94 13.68
CA GLN A 42 10.80 -1.37 14.91
C GLN A 42 9.91 -0.16 14.64
N LYS A 43 10.28 0.71 13.69
CA LYS A 43 9.45 1.85 13.24
C LYS A 43 8.11 1.36 12.68
N LEU A 44 8.13 0.38 11.79
CA LEU A 44 6.92 -0.17 11.15
C LEU A 44 6.03 -0.91 12.16
N GLN A 45 6.62 -1.62 13.12
CA GLN A 45 5.87 -2.26 14.21
C GLN A 45 5.20 -1.22 15.10
N ALA A 46 5.93 -0.18 15.51
CA ALA A 46 5.42 0.88 16.37
C ALA A 46 4.35 1.76 15.70
N ALA A 47 4.37 1.85 14.37
CA ALA A 47 3.35 2.57 13.60
C ALA A 47 1.99 1.87 13.57
N GLU A 48 1.94 0.56 13.88
CA GLU A 48 0.73 -0.25 13.96
C GLU A 48 -0.24 -0.08 12.76
N PHE A 49 0.29 -0.01 11.53
CA PHE A 49 -0.55 0.23 10.33
C PHE A 49 -1.68 -0.80 10.14
N GLY A 50 -1.52 -2.01 10.69
CA GLY A 50 -2.58 -3.02 10.73
C GLY A 50 -3.85 -2.58 11.47
N ILE A 51 -3.78 -1.62 12.39
CA ILE A 51 -4.97 -1.11 13.10
C ILE A 51 -5.93 -0.39 12.14
N PHE A 52 -5.40 0.25 11.10
CA PHE A 52 -6.22 0.90 10.09
C PHE A 52 -7.01 -0.11 9.27
N ALA A 53 -6.38 -1.25 8.93
CA ALA A 53 -7.08 -2.39 8.31
C ALA A 53 -8.15 -2.95 9.26
N ALA A 54 -7.85 -3.12 10.54
CA ALA A 54 -8.80 -3.62 11.52
C ALA A 54 -10.02 -2.69 11.72
N ILE A 55 -9.85 -1.37 11.56
CA ILE A 55 -10.94 -0.40 11.65
C ILE A 55 -11.79 -0.39 10.37
N LEU A 56 -11.15 -0.35 9.20
CA LEU A 56 -11.87 -0.30 7.92
C LEU A 56 -12.55 -1.62 7.57
N CYS A 57 -11.98 -2.74 8.01
CA CYS A 57 -12.40 -4.10 7.67
C CYS A 57 -12.85 -4.87 8.91
N ALA A 58 -13.54 -4.19 9.84
CA ALA A 58 -13.92 -4.74 11.15
C ALA A 58 -14.75 -6.04 11.09
N GLU A 59 -15.43 -6.28 9.96
CA GLU A 59 -16.31 -7.44 9.74
C GLU A 59 -15.73 -8.49 8.76
N PHE A 60 -14.50 -8.28 8.27
CA PHE A 60 -13.87 -9.23 7.33
C PHE A 60 -13.56 -10.57 8.02
N THR A 61 -13.25 -11.60 7.25
CA THR A 61 -12.66 -12.82 7.85
C THR A 61 -11.24 -12.54 8.33
N PHE A 62 -10.74 -13.37 9.24
CA PHE A 62 -9.37 -13.30 9.72
C PHE A 62 -8.34 -13.33 8.57
N GLU A 63 -8.50 -14.22 7.59
CA GLU A 63 -7.55 -14.32 6.46
C GLU A 63 -7.54 -13.03 5.63
N LYS A 64 -8.73 -12.47 5.38
CA LYS A 64 -8.86 -11.22 4.64
C LYS A 64 -8.26 -10.05 5.41
N LEU A 65 -8.50 -9.96 6.73
CA LEU A 65 -7.86 -8.95 7.58
C LEU A 65 -6.33 -9.03 7.49
N CYS A 66 -5.74 -10.22 7.56
CA CYS A 66 -4.29 -10.40 7.46
C CYS A 66 -3.75 -9.85 6.14
N THR A 67 -4.47 -10.08 5.04
CA THR A 67 -4.09 -9.57 3.72
C THR A 67 -4.20 -8.06 3.64
N VAL A 68 -5.31 -7.48 4.12
CA VAL A 68 -5.50 -6.03 4.10
C VAL A 68 -4.51 -5.31 5.01
N ALA A 69 -4.15 -5.90 6.17
CA ALA A 69 -3.14 -5.35 7.06
C ALA A 69 -1.77 -5.27 6.39
N LYS A 70 -1.34 -6.33 5.69
CA LYS A 70 -0.11 -6.34 4.88
C LYS A 70 -0.21 -5.35 3.71
N TYR A 71 -1.36 -5.33 3.03
CA TYR A 71 -1.65 -4.43 1.91
C TYR A 71 -1.48 -2.95 2.33
N PHE A 72 -2.04 -2.55 3.48
CA PHE A 72 -1.91 -1.19 3.98
C PHE A 72 -0.51 -0.88 4.49
N THR A 73 0.14 -1.82 5.17
CA THR A 73 1.51 -1.63 5.68
C THR A 73 2.50 -1.42 4.54
N TRP A 74 2.34 -2.17 3.44
CA TRP A 74 3.18 -2.03 2.26
C TRP A 74 3.09 -0.66 1.60
N PHE A 75 1.95 0.06 1.62
CA PHE A 75 1.93 1.43 1.10
C PHE A 75 3.01 2.27 1.78
N PHE A 76 3.14 2.17 3.10
CA PHE A 76 4.15 2.94 3.83
C PHE A 76 5.57 2.45 3.53
N ILE A 77 5.78 1.14 3.37
CA ILE A 77 7.09 0.59 2.97
C ILE A 77 7.50 1.14 1.59
N TRP A 78 6.58 1.16 0.63
CA TRP A 78 6.86 1.60 -0.72
C TRP A 78 6.94 3.13 -0.84
N ASP A 79 6.06 3.88 -0.16
CA ASP A 79 6.03 5.35 -0.14
C ASP A 79 7.29 5.92 0.53
N ASP A 80 7.78 5.32 1.64
CA ASP A 80 9.00 5.74 2.33
C ASP A 80 10.24 5.71 1.40
N ILE A 81 10.28 4.86 0.37
CA ILE A 81 11.36 4.85 -0.63
C ILE A 81 11.43 6.20 -1.37
N PHE A 82 10.29 6.79 -1.69
CA PHE A 82 10.22 8.06 -2.40
C PHE A 82 10.35 9.26 -1.45
N ASP A 83 9.88 9.12 -0.21
CA ASP A 83 9.85 10.18 0.78
C ASP A 83 11.17 10.33 1.57
N CYS A 84 11.89 9.24 1.82
CA CYS A 84 13.13 9.24 2.61
C CYS A 84 14.39 9.53 1.79
N GLY A 85 14.23 10.01 0.55
CA GLY A 85 15.35 10.49 -0.28
C GLY A 85 16.20 9.38 -0.90
N TYR A 86 15.72 8.14 -0.97
CA TYR A 86 16.45 7.05 -1.62
C TYR A 86 16.89 7.43 -3.05
N PHE A 87 16.02 8.15 -3.76
CA PHE A 87 16.27 8.66 -5.11
C PHE A 87 16.50 10.19 -5.17
N GLU A 88 16.94 10.83 -4.08
CA GLU A 88 17.09 12.30 -4.00
C GLU A 88 17.98 12.90 -5.11
N HIS A 89 18.88 12.11 -5.69
CA HIS A 89 19.77 12.55 -6.77
C HIS A 89 19.72 11.65 -8.01
N ASP A 90 18.69 10.79 -8.12
CA ASP A 90 18.57 9.81 -9.21
C ASP A 90 17.15 9.76 -9.79
N GLU A 91 16.83 10.75 -10.63
CA GLU A 91 15.53 10.83 -11.32
C GLU A 91 15.31 9.66 -12.30
N ILE A 92 16.40 9.14 -12.89
CA ILE A 92 16.34 8.03 -13.84
C ILE A 92 15.99 6.74 -13.11
N GLY A 93 16.68 6.46 -11.99
CA GLY A 93 16.39 5.33 -11.12
C GLY A 93 14.99 5.40 -10.53
N LEU A 94 14.52 6.58 -10.13
CA LEU A 94 13.15 6.77 -9.64
C LEU A 94 12.11 6.39 -10.70
N ALA A 95 12.26 6.92 -11.92
CA ALA A 95 11.35 6.62 -13.01
C ALA A 95 11.37 5.11 -13.35
N ALA A 96 12.56 4.51 -13.43
CA ALA A 96 12.73 3.08 -13.71
C ALA A 96 12.13 2.19 -12.60
N TYR A 97 12.28 2.59 -11.33
CA TYR A 97 11.73 1.84 -10.20
C TYR A 97 10.20 1.90 -10.16
N ARG A 98 9.63 3.06 -10.50
CA ARG A 98 8.17 3.23 -10.65
C ARG A 98 7.62 2.40 -11.81
N GLU A 99 8.28 2.40 -12.96
CA GLU A 99 7.91 1.55 -14.10
C GLU A 99 8.00 0.06 -13.74
N THR A 100 9.06 -0.34 -13.03
CA THR A 100 9.24 -1.70 -12.52
C THR A 100 8.10 -2.07 -11.57
N SER A 101 7.74 -1.18 -10.65
CA SER A 101 6.62 -1.37 -9.70
C SER A 101 5.29 -1.57 -10.45
N ALA A 102 5.02 -0.76 -11.47
CA ALA A 102 3.80 -0.88 -12.27
C ALA A 102 3.73 -2.22 -13.04
N ALA A 103 4.84 -2.65 -13.65
CA ALA A 103 4.93 -3.95 -14.32
C ALA A 103 4.76 -5.10 -13.32
N TYR A 104 5.35 -4.98 -12.14
CA TYR A 104 5.25 -5.94 -11.05
C TYR A 104 3.80 -6.19 -10.65
N PHE A 105 3.02 -5.13 -10.36
CA PHE A 105 1.63 -5.29 -9.93
C PHE A 105 0.73 -5.88 -11.01
N LYS A 106 0.94 -5.53 -12.28
CA LYS A 106 0.24 -6.15 -13.42
C LYS A 106 0.49 -7.67 -13.46
N SER A 107 1.74 -8.08 -13.28
CA SER A 107 2.14 -9.49 -13.28
C SER A 107 1.57 -10.25 -12.07
N VAL A 108 1.74 -9.73 -10.85
CA VAL A 108 1.35 -10.46 -9.63
C VAL A 108 -0.16 -10.51 -9.45
N LEU A 109 -0.88 -9.38 -9.58
CA LEU A 109 -2.33 -9.34 -9.34
C LEU A 109 -3.17 -9.94 -10.47
N ARG A 110 -2.71 -9.84 -11.72
CA ARG A 110 -3.51 -10.26 -12.89
C ARG A 110 -2.84 -11.29 -13.79
N GLY A 111 -1.57 -11.65 -13.54
CA GLY A 111 -0.82 -12.51 -14.46
C GLY A 111 -0.62 -11.84 -15.82
N GLN A 112 -0.66 -10.51 -15.88
CA GLN A 112 -0.53 -9.74 -17.11
C GLN A 112 0.92 -9.30 -17.33
N GLY A 113 1.43 -9.52 -18.54
CA GLY A 113 2.80 -9.17 -18.89
C GLY A 113 3.84 -10.13 -18.29
N GLU A 114 5.10 -9.84 -18.56
CA GLU A 114 6.22 -10.56 -17.96
C GLU A 114 6.48 -10.07 -16.55
N TYR A 115 6.91 -10.98 -15.66
CA TYR A 115 7.40 -10.59 -14.35
C TYR A 115 8.68 -9.76 -14.55
N PRO A 116 8.78 -8.54 -13.99
CA PRO A 116 9.92 -7.68 -14.25
C PRO A 116 11.21 -8.27 -13.65
N ASP A 117 12.34 -8.05 -14.32
CA ASP A 117 13.63 -8.40 -13.75
C ASP A 117 14.00 -7.45 -12.60
N LEU A 118 14.11 -8.01 -11.40
CA LEU A 118 14.47 -7.26 -10.18
C LEU A 118 15.96 -7.35 -9.84
N SER A 119 16.76 -8.03 -10.66
CA SER A 119 18.19 -8.26 -10.40
C SER A 119 19.00 -6.96 -10.34
N GLY A 120 18.56 -5.93 -11.06
CA GLY A 120 19.16 -4.58 -11.06
C GLY A 120 18.91 -3.76 -9.80
N TRP A 121 17.95 -4.17 -8.95
CA TRP A 121 17.64 -3.49 -7.70
C TRP A 121 18.39 -4.11 -6.52
N ASN A 122 18.77 -3.28 -5.54
CA ASN A 122 19.34 -3.77 -4.29
C ASN A 122 18.29 -4.56 -3.47
N ASN A 123 18.71 -5.17 -2.37
CA ASN A 123 17.82 -5.99 -1.55
C ASN A 123 16.63 -5.21 -0.99
N GLU A 124 16.84 -3.98 -0.53
CA GLU A 124 15.77 -3.16 0.06
C GLU A 124 14.64 -2.89 -0.95
N LEU A 125 14.98 -2.35 -2.13
CA LEU A 125 14.03 -2.08 -3.20
C LEU A 125 13.37 -3.36 -3.71
N ARG A 126 14.14 -4.45 -3.82
CA ARG A 126 13.61 -5.74 -4.24
C ARG A 126 12.61 -6.29 -3.22
N ASN A 127 12.94 -6.26 -1.94
CA ASN A 127 12.09 -6.75 -0.86
C ASN A 127 10.80 -5.91 -0.75
N ALA A 128 10.88 -4.60 -0.96
CA ALA A 128 9.71 -3.72 -0.98
C ALA A 128 8.68 -4.10 -2.07
N LEU A 129 9.12 -4.68 -3.20
CA LEU A 129 8.21 -5.27 -4.19
C LEU A 129 7.83 -6.70 -3.84
N GLN A 130 8.80 -7.54 -3.51
CA GLN A 130 8.60 -8.98 -3.28
C GLN A 130 7.73 -9.30 -2.06
N CYS A 131 7.76 -8.46 -1.03
CA CYS A 131 6.87 -8.63 0.11
C CYS A 131 5.38 -8.57 -0.26
N TRP A 132 5.05 -7.94 -1.39
CA TRP A 132 3.70 -7.88 -1.93
C TRP A 132 3.23 -9.18 -2.60
N ASP A 133 4.11 -10.14 -2.90
CA ASP A 133 3.70 -11.40 -3.54
C ASP A 133 2.64 -12.13 -2.73
N GLU A 134 2.80 -12.19 -1.41
CA GLU A 134 1.81 -12.83 -0.54
C GLU A 134 0.45 -12.15 -0.64
N VAL A 135 0.43 -10.81 -0.68
CA VAL A 135 -0.78 -9.99 -0.77
C VAL A 135 -1.45 -10.18 -2.13
N GLY A 136 -0.70 -9.97 -3.21
CA GLY A 136 -1.24 -10.03 -4.56
C GLY A 136 -1.70 -11.42 -4.97
N VAL A 137 -0.96 -12.47 -4.57
CA VAL A 137 -1.37 -13.86 -4.81
C VAL A 137 -2.65 -14.20 -4.04
N HIS A 138 -2.77 -13.77 -2.78
CA HIS A 138 -3.98 -14.03 -2.01
C HIS A 138 -5.19 -13.30 -2.62
N ILE A 139 -5.06 -12.01 -2.94
CA ILE A 139 -6.13 -11.23 -3.60
C ILE A 139 -6.58 -11.90 -4.88
N ARG A 140 -5.65 -12.28 -5.77
CA ARG A 140 -5.95 -12.95 -7.04
C ARG A 140 -6.68 -14.28 -6.86
N ARG A 141 -6.42 -15.01 -5.78
CA ARG A 141 -7.05 -16.30 -5.49
C ARG A 141 -8.45 -16.17 -4.89
N THR A 142 -8.68 -15.12 -4.10
CA THR A 142 -9.91 -15.00 -3.31
C THR A 142 -10.95 -14.07 -3.92
N CYS A 143 -10.59 -13.28 -4.94
CA CYS A 143 -11.48 -12.30 -5.55
C CYS A 143 -11.91 -12.65 -6.97
N ALA A 144 -13.08 -12.11 -7.33
CA ALA A 144 -13.49 -12.02 -8.72
C ALA A 144 -12.47 -11.21 -9.55
N GLU A 145 -12.36 -11.56 -10.82
CA GLU A 145 -11.47 -10.88 -11.76
C GLU A 145 -11.73 -9.37 -11.83
N GLY A 146 -13.01 -8.96 -11.86
CA GLY A 146 -13.40 -7.54 -11.87
C GLY A 146 -12.93 -6.78 -10.62
N THR A 147 -12.97 -7.39 -9.43
CA THR A 147 -12.44 -6.77 -8.20
C THR A 147 -10.93 -6.60 -8.29
N CYS A 148 -10.22 -7.61 -8.82
CA CYS A 148 -8.78 -7.51 -9.05
C CYS A 148 -8.44 -6.39 -10.04
N GLU A 149 -9.30 -6.14 -11.03
CA GLU A 149 -9.14 -5.02 -11.98
C GLU A 149 -9.26 -3.66 -11.31
N VAL A 150 -10.29 -3.49 -10.47
CA VAL A 150 -10.52 -2.24 -9.75
C VAL A 150 -9.35 -1.94 -8.83
N ILE A 151 -8.87 -2.95 -8.08
CA ILE A 151 -7.70 -2.82 -7.20
C ILE A 151 -6.47 -2.45 -8.02
N LEU A 152 -6.17 -3.19 -9.10
CA LEU A 152 -5.01 -2.94 -9.94
C LEU A 152 -5.04 -1.53 -10.54
N ASN A 153 -6.17 -1.10 -11.09
CA ASN A 153 -6.29 0.23 -11.71
C ASN A 153 -6.03 1.35 -10.70
N ARG A 154 -6.51 1.22 -9.46
CA ARG A 154 -6.26 2.21 -8.41
C ARG A 154 -4.83 2.17 -7.88
N LEU A 155 -4.25 0.97 -7.77
CA LEU A 155 -2.85 0.80 -7.38
C LEU A 155 -1.91 1.42 -8.42
N LEU A 156 -2.14 1.15 -9.71
CA LEU A 156 -1.36 1.74 -10.81
C LEU A 156 -1.49 3.26 -10.84
N SER A 157 -2.70 3.80 -10.68
CA SER A 157 -2.91 5.25 -10.62
C SER A 157 -2.10 5.90 -9.49
N TYR A 158 -2.03 5.26 -8.32
CA TYR A 158 -1.21 5.72 -7.20
C TYR A 158 0.29 5.62 -7.53
N VAL A 159 0.77 4.44 -7.93
CA VAL A 159 2.20 4.20 -8.24
C VAL A 159 2.71 5.14 -9.32
N GLU A 160 1.93 5.36 -10.40
CA GLU A 160 2.28 6.26 -11.48
C GLU A 160 2.32 7.72 -11.04
N SER A 161 1.47 8.10 -10.07
CA SER A 161 1.39 9.47 -9.55
C SER A 161 2.48 9.83 -8.53
N VAL A 162 3.02 8.84 -7.81
CA VAL A 162 4.04 9.10 -6.80
C VAL A 162 5.37 9.44 -7.47
N ASN A 163 5.93 10.54 -6.99
CA ASN A 163 7.25 11.05 -7.31
C ASN A 163 7.77 11.76 -6.05
N ARG A 164 8.97 12.35 -6.11
CA ARG A 164 9.57 13.00 -4.93
C ARG A 164 8.68 14.09 -4.35
N VAL A 165 8.64 14.19 -3.02
CA VAL A 165 7.85 15.18 -2.27
C VAL A 165 8.16 16.62 -2.68
N ASP A 166 9.41 16.91 -3.04
CA ASP A 166 9.88 18.24 -3.44
C ASP A 166 9.34 18.71 -4.80
N THR A 167 8.87 17.83 -5.66
CA THR A 167 8.37 18.20 -7.00
C THR A 167 7.09 19.03 -6.99
N ILE A 168 6.37 19.12 -5.86
CA ILE A 168 5.26 20.08 -5.71
C ILE A 168 5.75 21.50 -5.37
N TYR A 169 6.98 21.62 -4.89
CA TYR A 169 7.62 22.88 -4.54
C TYR A 169 8.49 23.35 -5.72
N ASP A 170 7.89 24.07 -6.66
CA ASP A 170 8.61 24.69 -7.78
C ASP A 170 9.54 25.80 -7.26
N ASP A 171 10.86 25.58 -7.31
CA ASP A 171 11.89 26.56 -6.89
C ASP A 171 11.67 27.10 -5.45
N GLY A 172 11.25 26.21 -4.53
CA GLY A 172 10.97 26.55 -3.14
C GLY A 172 9.66 27.33 -2.91
N ARG A 173 8.79 27.44 -3.92
CA ARG A 173 7.48 28.09 -3.79
C ARG A 173 6.45 27.11 -3.23
N ILE A 174 5.62 27.64 -2.33
CA ILE A 174 4.47 26.91 -1.80
C ILE A 174 3.42 26.80 -2.92
N PRO A 175 2.88 25.59 -3.20
CA PRO A 175 1.84 25.39 -4.21
C PRO A 175 0.53 26.11 -3.85
N SER A 176 -0.33 26.35 -4.86
CA SER A 176 -1.71 26.76 -4.57
C SER A 176 -2.49 25.62 -3.89
N ILE A 177 -3.62 25.96 -3.28
CA ILE A 177 -4.50 24.96 -2.65
C ILE A 177 -5.00 23.95 -3.70
N GLU A 178 -5.33 24.42 -4.90
CA GLU A 178 -5.81 23.60 -6.01
C GLU A 178 -4.72 22.63 -6.47
N ALA A 179 -3.50 23.12 -6.72
CA ALA A 179 -2.37 22.28 -7.12
C ALA A 179 -2.00 21.25 -6.03
N TYR A 180 -2.07 21.65 -4.76
CA TYR A 180 -1.89 20.73 -3.64
C TYR A 180 -2.97 19.65 -3.61
N TRP A 181 -4.23 20.03 -3.79
CA TRP A 181 -5.37 19.11 -3.74
C TRP A 181 -5.33 18.09 -4.88
N GLU A 182 -5.13 18.54 -6.12
CA GLU A 182 -5.03 17.66 -7.30
C GLU A 182 -3.93 16.61 -7.15
N ARG A 183 -2.77 17.01 -6.62
CA ARG A 183 -1.68 16.07 -6.36
C ARG A 183 -2.02 15.12 -5.23
N ARG A 184 -2.54 15.63 -4.11
CA ARG A 184 -2.79 14.81 -2.91
C ARG A 184 -3.94 13.84 -3.11
N GLU A 185 -4.88 14.15 -4.00
CA GLU A 185 -5.92 13.25 -4.42
C GLU A 185 -5.37 11.92 -4.96
N LEU A 186 -4.25 11.94 -5.69
CA LEU A 186 -3.62 10.73 -6.23
C LEU A 186 -2.57 10.13 -5.30
N THR A 187 -1.77 10.97 -4.65
CA THR A 187 -0.59 10.54 -3.86
C THR A 187 -0.91 10.18 -2.41
N ALA A 188 -2.14 10.40 -1.92
CA ALA A 188 -2.51 10.05 -0.54
C ALA A 188 -2.83 8.57 -0.31
N GLY A 189 -2.81 7.72 -1.34
CA GLY A 189 -3.13 6.30 -1.21
C GLY A 189 -4.59 6.01 -0.83
N VAL A 190 -5.47 7.02 -0.77
CA VAL A 190 -6.87 6.85 -0.34
C VAL A 190 -7.65 5.96 -1.31
N TYR A 191 -7.50 6.16 -2.62
CA TYR A 191 -8.21 5.36 -3.61
C TYR A 191 -7.84 3.88 -3.61
N PRO A 192 -6.55 3.48 -3.60
CA PRO A 192 -6.21 2.07 -3.52
C PRO A 192 -6.55 1.45 -2.15
N VAL A 193 -6.64 2.24 -1.06
CA VAL A 193 -7.23 1.80 0.22
C VAL A 193 -8.73 1.51 0.07
N VAL A 194 -9.51 2.44 -0.48
CA VAL A 194 -10.96 2.27 -0.65
C VAL A 194 -11.30 1.15 -1.65
N ALA A 195 -10.45 0.93 -2.65
CA ALA A 195 -10.60 -0.15 -3.62
C ALA A 195 -10.55 -1.55 -3.00
N ILE A 196 -10.09 -1.69 -1.76
CA ILE A 196 -10.10 -2.97 -1.02
C ILE A 196 -11.47 -3.27 -0.40
N ILE A 197 -12.39 -2.32 -0.30
CA ILE A 197 -13.70 -2.57 0.35
C ILE A 197 -14.50 -3.68 -0.35
N PRO A 198 -14.56 -3.75 -1.70
CA PRO A 198 -15.17 -4.86 -2.42
C PRO A 198 -14.43 -6.20 -2.28
N TYR A 199 -13.28 -6.26 -1.59
CA TYR A 199 -12.57 -7.50 -1.27
C TYR A 199 -13.41 -8.44 -0.39
N ASP A 200 -14.34 -7.87 0.41
CA ASP A 200 -15.16 -8.67 1.32
C ASP A 200 -16.22 -9.50 0.63
N THR A 201 -16.69 -9.08 -0.55
CA THR A 201 -17.78 -9.76 -1.23
C THR A 201 -17.28 -11.11 -1.73
N VAL A 202 -17.57 -12.15 -0.95
CA VAL A 202 -17.49 -13.54 -1.41
C VAL A 202 -18.37 -13.62 -2.66
N LEU A 203 -17.81 -14.12 -3.76
CA LEU A 203 -18.62 -14.70 -4.82
C LEU A 203 -19.45 -15.81 -4.16
N SER A 204 -20.67 -15.48 -3.78
CA SER A 204 -21.63 -16.51 -3.39
C SER A 204 -21.77 -17.44 -4.59
N PRO A 205 -21.62 -18.77 -4.42
CA PRO A 205 -21.75 -19.73 -5.51
C PRO A 205 -23.13 -19.68 -6.17
#